data_AF-A0A4R0P659-F1
#
_entry.id   AF-A0A4R0P659-F1
#
_cell.length_a   1.000
_cell.length_b   1.000
_cell.length_c   1.000
_cell.angle_alpha   90.00
_cell.angle_beta   90.00
_cell.angle_gamma   90.00
#
_symmetry.space_group_name_H-M   'P 1'
#
loop_
_entity.id
_entity.type
_entity.pdbx_description
1 polymer ?
#
loop_
_entity_poly.entity_id
_entity_poly.type
_entity_poly.pdbx_seq_one_letter_code
_entity_poly.pdbx_strand_id
1 'polypeptide(L)' 'METILTDANYKLTINRIALLSSMQMLTPNEAEELGKLSKMAMAYEYRKYDFVLSNLLKNQLFQPSIVV' A
#
# COMPACT_ATOMS: atom_id res chain seq x y z
N MET A 1 -6.92 14.77 -9.01
CA MET A 1 -5.55 14.26 -9.24
C MET A 1 -5.26 13.29 -8.10
N GLU A 2 -5.12 11.99 -8.40
CA GLU A 2 -4.86 10.96 -7.38
C GLU A 2 -3.41 11.11 -6.88
N THR A 3 -3.20 11.31 -5.59
CA THR A 3 -1.86 11.45 -5.01
C THR A 3 -1.19 10.08 -4.95
N ILE A 4 -0.16 9.86 -5.77
CA ILE A 4 0.63 8.62 -5.75
C ILE A 4 1.57 8.67 -4.53
N LEU A 5 1.43 7.73 -3.60
CA LEU A 5 2.37 7.57 -2.49
C LEU A 5 3.70 7.01 -3.00
N THR A 6 4.81 7.63 -2.60
CA THR A 6 6.15 7.05 -2.69
C THR A 6 6.43 6.19 -1.46
N ASP A 7 7.43 5.31 -1.50
CA ASP A 7 7.80 4.45 -0.36
C ASP A 7 8.10 5.24 0.93
N ALA A 8 8.71 6.42 0.80
CA ALA A 8 8.96 7.32 1.94
C ALA A 8 7.66 7.92 2.50
N ASN A 9 6.76 8.38 1.64
CA ASN A 9 5.47 8.94 2.04
C ASN A 9 4.56 7.86 2.63
N TYR A 10 4.62 6.63 2.11
CA TYR A 10 3.87 5.51 2.62
C TYR A 10 4.19 5.21 4.09
N LYS A 11 5.47 5.21 4.48
CA LYS A 11 5.87 5.03 5.89
C LYS A 11 5.29 6.11 6.80
N LEU A 12 5.30 7.37 6.37
CA LEU A 12 4.69 8.47 7.11
C LEU A 12 3.16 8.31 7.23
N THR A 13 2.51 7.89 6.13
CA THR A 13 1.08 7.58 6.12
C THR A 13 0.72 6.46 7.10
N ILE A 14 1.47 5.35 7.12
CA ILE A 14 1.24 4.25 8.07
C ILE A 14 1.46 4.69 9.51
N ASN A 15 2.51 5.46 9.81
CA ASN A 15 2.75 5.98 11.15
C ASN A 15 1.59 6.89 11.62
N ARG A 16 1.07 7.73 10.72
CA ARG A 16 -0.07 8.60 11.03
C ARG A 16 -1.36 7.80 11.24
N ILE A 17 -1.61 6.78 10.43
CA ILE A 17 -2.73 5.84 10.63
C ILE A 17 -2.61 5.18 12.00
N ALA A 18 -1.44 4.62 12.34
CA ALA A 18 -1.22 3.95 13.61
C ALA A 18 -1.46 4.88 14.82
N LEU A 19 -0.98 6.13 14.73
CA LEU A 19 -1.23 7.15 15.75
C LEU A 19 -2.73 7.41 15.91
N LEU A 20 -3.44 7.71 14.82
CA LEU A 20 -4.88 7.99 14.85
C LEU A 20 -5.68 6.77 15.34
N SER A 21 -5.34 5.56 14.90
CA SER A 21 -5.99 4.32 15.34
C SER A 21 -5.75 3.99 16.82
N SER A 22 -4.71 4.55 17.44
CA SER A 22 -4.43 4.37 18.86
C SER A 22 -5.21 5.33 19.78
N MET A 23 -5.85 6.36 19.22
CA MET A 23 -6.60 7.34 20.00
C MET A 23 -7.95 6.76 20.44
N GLN A 24 -8.30 6.96 21.71
CA GLN A 24 -9.56 6.45 22.28
C GLN A 24 -10.80 7.16 21.71
N MET A 25 -10.65 8.42 21.32
CA MET A 25 -11.67 9.21 20.61
C MET A 25 -11.00 10.04 19.53
N LEU A 26 -11.62 10.08 18.35
CA LEU A 26 -11.20 10.90 17.22
C LEU A 26 -12.18 12.05 17.05
N THR A 27 -11.67 13.24 16.77
CA THR A 27 -12.48 14.33 16.24
C THR A 27 -13.00 13.97 14.84
N PRO A 28 -14.10 14.60 14.37
CA PRO A 28 -14.62 14.34 13.02
C PRO A 28 -13.56 14.52 11.92
N ASN A 29 -12.69 15.52 12.07
CA ASN A 29 -11.60 15.79 11.12
C ASN A 29 -10.54 14.69 11.12
N GLU A 30 -10.17 14.18 12.31
CA GLU A 30 -9.19 13.09 12.44
C GLU A 30 -9.75 11.77 11.92
N ALA A 31 -11.04 11.51 12.11
CA ALA A 31 -11.72 10.35 11.53
C ALA A 31 -11.75 10.44 10.00
N GLU A 32 -12.03 11.63 9.43
CA GLU A 32 -11.96 11.85 7.98
C GLU A 32 -10.53 11.68 7.45
N GLU A 33 -9.53 12.23 8.15
CA GLU A 33 -8.12 12.07 7.83
C GLU A 33 -7.71 10.59 7.82
N LEU A 34 -8.06 9.84 8.88
CA LEU A 34 -7.81 8.41 8.98
C LEU A 34 -8.42 7.64 7.80
N GLY A 35 -9.66 7.97 7.42
CA GLY A 35 -10.33 7.38 6.27
C GLY A 35 -9.61 7.65 4.94
N LYS A 36 -9.16 8.89 4.72
CA LYS A 36 -8.38 9.26 3.52
C LYS A 36 -7.03 8.54 3.47
N LEU A 37 -6.29 8.55 4.58
CA LEU A 37 -4.98 7.91 4.68
C LEU A 37 -5.09 6.40 4.49
N SER A 38 -6.11 5.76 5.07
CA SER A 38 -6.35 4.32 4.91
C SER A 38 -6.62 3.94 3.45
N LYS A 39 -7.44 4.72 2.73
CA LYS A 39 -7.68 4.50 1.29
C LYS A 39 -6.40 4.65 0.47
N MET A 40 -5.58 5.65 0.79
CA MET A 40 -4.29 5.85 0.11
C MET A 40 -3.32 4.69 0.36
N ALA A 41 -3.24 4.21 1.61
CA ALA A 41 -2.40 3.07 1.98
C ALA A 41 -2.84 1.79 1.25
N MET A 42 -4.14 1.50 1.21
CA MET A 42 -4.68 0.35 0.46
C MET A 42 -4.33 0.44 -1.03
N ALA A 43 -4.55 1.59 -1.66
CA ALA A 43 -4.25 1.78 -3.07
C ALA A 43 -2.76 1.57 -3.39
N TYR A 44 -1.87 1.99 -2.49
CA TYR A 44 -0.43 1.74 -2.62
C TYR A 44 -0.09 0.25 -2.52
N GLU A 45 -0.64 -0.46 -1.53
CA GLU A 45 -0.40 -1.90 -1.34
C GLU A 45 -0.93 -2.73 -2.50
N TYR A 46 -2.13 -2.43 -3.01
CA TYR A 46 -2.68 -3.10 -4.20
C TYR A 46 -1.75 -2.94 -5.41
N ARG A 47 -1.23 -1.73 -5.65
CA ARG A 47 -0.29 -1.50 -6.76
C ARG A 47 1.02 -2.27 -6.58
N LYS A 48 1.56 -2.32 -5.35
CA LYS A 48 2.77 -3.14 -5.08
C LYS A 48 2.49 -4.62 -5.28
N TYR A 49 1.37 -5.11 -4.79
CA TYR A 49 0.98 -6.51 -4.95
C TYR A 49 0.81 -6.88 -6.42
N ASP A 50 0.08 -6.09 -7.20
CA ASP A 50 -0.11 -6.31 -8.64
C ASP A 50 1.22 -6.30 -9.39
N PHE A 51 2.14 -5.41 -9.02
CA PHE A 51 3.48 -5.36 -9.59
C PHE A 51 4.30 -6.62 -9.26
N VAL A 52 4.30 -7.05 -8.00
CA VAL A 52 4.99 -8.28 -7.56
C VAL A 52 4.42 -9.50 -8.27
N LEU A 53 3.09 -9.64 -8.30
CA LEU A 53 2.40 -10.74 -8.96
C LEU A 53 2.73 -10.77 -10.47
N SER A 54 2.71 -9.61 -11.13
CA SER A 54 3.09 -9.49 -12.54
C SER A 54 4.55 -9.92 -12.80
N ASN A 55 5.48 -9.59 -11.91
CA ASN A 55 6.87 -10.01 -12.03
C ASN A 55 7.06 -11.51 -11.76
N LEU A 56 6.33 -12.07 -10.80
CA LEU A 56 6.34 -13.51 -10.52
C LEU A 56 5.82 -14.30 -11.72
N LEU A 57 4.70 -13.89 -12.31
CA LEU A 57 4.13 -14.53 -13.50
C LEU A 57 5.08 -14.46 -14.69
N LYS A 58 5.74 -13.32 -14.92
CA LYS A 58 6.78 -13.21 -15.95
C LYS A 58 7.93 -14.18 -15.68
N ASN A 59 8.44 -14.24 -14.45
CA ASN A 59 9.57 -15.12 -14.11
C ASN A 59 9.23 -16.62 -14.23
N GLN A 60 7.98 -17.04 -13.98
CA GLN A 60 7.56 -18.42 -14.18
C GLN A 60 7.45 -18.82 -15.65
N LEU A 61 7.06 -17.88 -16.53
CA LEU A 61 6.97 -18.12 -17.98
C LEU A 61 8.34 -18.19 -18.68
N PHE A 62 9.42 -17.76 -18.03
CA PHE A 62 10.79 -17.77 -18.57
C PHE A 62 11.72 -18.79 -17.91
N GLN A 63 11.21 -19.81 -17.20
CA GLN A 63 12.08 -20.91 -16.77
C GLN A 63 12.56 -21.69 -18.00
N PRO A 64 13.88 -21.76 -18.28
CA PRO A 64 14.37 -22.65 -19.32
C PRO A 64 14.07 -24.07 -18.87
N SER A 65 13.33 -24.81 -19.69
CA SER A 65 13.16 -26.26 -19.52
C SER A 65 14.56 -26.89 -19.51
N ILE A 66 15.08 -27.20 -18.32
CA ILE A 66 16.24 -28.09 -18.22
C ILE A 66 15.69 -29.47 -18.55
N VAL A 67 15.80 -29.83 -19.83
CA VAL A 67 15.64 -31.20 -20.30
C VAL A 67 16.84 -31.98 -19.75
N VAL A 68 16.59 -32.83 -18.75
CA VAL A 68 17.53 -33.85 -18.27
C VAL A 68 17.24 -35.14 -19.02
#